data_AF-M0MWP3-F1
#
_entry.id   AF-M0MWP3-F1
#
_cell.length_a   1.000
_cell.length_b   1.000
_cell.length_c   1.000
_cell.angle_alpha   90.00
_cell.angle_beta   90.00
_cell.angle_gamma   90.00
#
_symmetry.space_group_name_H-M   'P 1'
#
loop_
_entity.id
_entity.type
_entity.pdbx_description
1 polymer ?
#
loop_
_entity_poly.entity_id
_entity_poly.type
_entity_poly.pdbx_seq_one_letter_code
_entity_poly.pdbx_strand_id
1 'polypeptide(L)'
;MFGLTDATVATIVAILVTASFPCFLYGAWIMIDTEKVTWGVLVYHLKFIVTGLTLTTVPLLVWMLPRLFGQLGGASALHAFLGLQAYALLAFAFTGIVRIFRAKRKYNLYHDYDEDVLLSEIGSDRMDHWRNRLRIGVFGYVIFWLLAYLVGIARFAFAYFF
;
A
#
# COMPACT_ATOMS: atom_id res chain seq x y z
N MET A 1 28.25 8.81 4.06
CA MET A 1 26.96 8.98 4.79
C MET A 1 26.78 10.46 5.03
N PHE A 2 25.64 11.05 4.66
CA PHE A 2 25.34 12.44 4.97
C PHE A 2 25.47 12.66 6.49
N GLY A 3 26.18 13.69 6.93
CA GLY A 3 26.48 13.98 8.35
C GLY A 3 25.29 14.43 9.19
N LEU A 4 24.11 13.86 8.95
CA LEU A 4 22.88 14.13 9.69
C LEU A 4 22.86 13.33 10.99
N THR A 5 22.32 13.94 12.05
CA THR A 5 22.07 13.23 13.31
C THR A 5 21.00 12.17 13.13
N ASP A 6 21.06 11.10 13.93
CA ASP A 6 20.11 9.99 13.86
C ASP A 6 18.66 10.47 14.03
N ALA A 7 18.43 11.40 14.96
CA ALA A 7 17.14 12.05 15.20
C ALA A 7 16.60 12.78 13.96
N THR A 8 17.48 13.43 13.17
CA THR A 8 17.06 14.12 11.95
C THR A 8 16.55 13.11 10.92
N VAL A 9 17.28 12.02 10.72
CA VAL A 9 16.86 10.99 9.76
C VAL A 9 15.57 10.29 10.23
N ALA A 10 15.46 9.98 11.51
CA ALA A 10 14.25 9.39 12.08
C ALA A 10 13.02 10.31 11.92
N THR A 11 13.19 11.62 12.10
CA THR A 11 12.12 12.61 11.89
C THR A 11 11.69 12.67 10.44
N ILE A 12 12.65 12.68 9.49
CA ILE A 12 12.35 12.63 8.05
C ILE A 12 11.57 11.35 7.72
N VAL A 13 12.02 10.19 8.21
CA VAL A 13 11.33 8.91 8.00
C VAL A 13 9.91 8.95 8.54
N ALA A 14 9.71 9.47 9.77
CA ALA A 14 8.39 9.61 10.36
C ALA A 14 7.47 10.47 9.47
N ILE A 15 7.94 11.64 9.03
CA ILE A 15 7.19 12.54 8.15
C ILE A 15 6.83 11.86 6.83
N LEU A 16 7.78 11.18 6.19
CA LEU A 16 7.54 10.49 4.90
C LEU A 16 6.47 9.40 5.05
N VAL A 17 6.57 8.57 6.09
CA VAL A 17 5.59 7.51 6.33
C VAL A 17 4.23 8.12 6.68
N THR A 18 4.15 9.15 7.53
CA THR A 18 2.90 9.88 7.80
C THR A 18 2.29 10.46 6.52
N ALA A 19 3.11 11.06 5.65
CA ALA A 19 2.67 11.65 4.39
C ALA A 19 2.14 10.62 3.37
N SER A 20 2.49 9.34 3.51
CA SER A 20 1.93 8.27 2.67
C SER A 20 0.44 7.99 2.95
N PHE A 21 -0.04 8.28 4.16
CA PHE A 21 -1.42 8.02 4.55
C PHE A 21 -2.47 8.76 3.71
N PRO A 22 -2.40 10.09 3.51
CA PRO A 22 -3.34 10.79 2.64
C PRO A 22 -3.29 10.29 1.19
N CYS A 23 -2.14 9.83 0.70
CA CYS A 23 -2.05 9.22 -0.62
C CYS A 23 -2.87 7.92 -0.72
N PHE A 24 -2.86 7.09 0.31
CA PHE A 24 -3.68 5.87 0.35
C PHE A 24 -5.17 6.17 0.49
N LEU A 25 -5.55 7.14 1.34
CA LEU A 25 -6.95 7.56 1.47
C LEU A 25 -7.50 8.12 0.16
N TYR A 26 -6.76 9.04 -0.47
CA TYR A 26 -7.20 9.65 -1.73
C TYR A 26 -7.20 8.64 -2.88
N GLY A 27 -6.19 7.76 -2.94
CA GLY A 27 -6.15 6.65 -3.89
C GLY A 27 -7.36 5.72 -3.76
N ALA A 28 -7.76 5.36 -2.53
CA ALA A 28 -8.94 4.55 -2.27
C ALA A 28 -10.23 5.29 -2.64
N TRP A 29 -10.34 6.57 -2.30
CA TRP A 29 -11.49 7.41 -2.63
C TRP A 29 -11.77 7.45 -4.13
N ILE A 30 -10.74 7.64 -4.98
CA ILE A 30 -10.89 7.63 -6.45
C ILE A 30 -11.56 6.34 -6.94
N MET A 31 -11.20 5.18 -6.38
CA MET A 31 -11.75 3.88 -6.81
C MET A 31 -13.17 3.61 -6.29
N ILE A 32 -13.57 4.24 -5.18
CA ILE A 32 -14.91 4.10 -4.60
C ILE A 32 -15.89 5.05 -5.31
N ASP A 33 -15.45 6.26 -5.60
CA ASP A 33 -16.28 7.32 -6.20
C ASP A 33 -16.51 7.11 -7.71
N THR A 34 -15.61 6.37 -8.38
CA THR A 34 -15.71 6.17 -9.83
C THR A 34 -16.50 4.92 -10.20
N GLU A 35 -17.63 5.09 -10.89
CA GLU A 35 -18.43 3.98 -11.44
C GLU A 35 -17.68 3.20 -12.54
N LYS A 36 -17.00 3.92 -13.45
CA LYS A 36 -16.31 3.34 -14.62
C LYS A 36 -14.80 3.57 -14.57
N VAL A 37 -14.04 2.51 -14.29
CA VAL A 37 -12.58 2.58 -14.22
C VAL A 37 -11.95 2.54 -15.62
N THR A 38 -11.82 3.71 -16.26
CA THR A 38 -11.12 3.91 -17.53
C THR A 38 -9.59 3.97 -17.34
N TRP A 39 -8.82 3.98 -18.44
CA TRP A 39 -7.35 4.10 -18.36
C TRP A 39 -6.89 5.36 -17.63
N GLY A 40 -7.53 6.51 -17.90
CA GLY A 40 -7.20 7.78 -17.26
C GLY A 40 -7.40 7.74 -15.75
N VAL A 41 -8.52 7.17 -15.30
CA VAL A 41 -8.83 6.98 -13.88
C VAL A 41 -7.82 6.02 -13.23
N LEU A 42 -7.51 4.91 -13.89
CA LEU A 42 -6.53 3.94 -13.38
C LEU A 42 -5.15 4.59 -13.20
N VAL A 43 -4.67 5.31 -14.21
CA VAL A 43 -3.37 6.00 -14.15
C VAL A 43 -3.38 7.07 -13.06
N TYR A 44 -4.48 7.82 -12.92
CA TYR A 44 -4.64 8.83 -11.88
C TYR A 44 -4.59 8.21 -10.48
N HIS A 45 -5.34 7.14 -10.23
CA HIS A 45 -5.26 6.36 -8.99
C HIS A 45 -3.84 5.85 -8.70
N LEU A 46 -3.19 5.28 -9.71
CA LEU A 46 -1.84 4.74 -9.56
C LEU A 46 -0.82 5.81 -9.18
N LYS A 47 -0.96 7.07 -9.61
CA LYS A 47 -0.07 8.16 -9.16
C LYS A 47 -0.07 8.27 -7.64
N PHE A 48 -1.24 8.28 -7.01
CA PHE A 48 -1.34 8.38 -5.56
C PHE A 48 -0.86 7.12 -4.85
N ILE A 49 -1.26 5.94 -5.32
CA ILE A 49 -0.83 4.68 -4.70
C ILE A 49 0.68 4.50 -4.82
N VAL A 50 1.27 4.75 -5.98
CA VAL A 50 2.72 4.64 -6.18
C VAL A 50 3.45 5.67 -5.31
N THR A 51 3.00 6.93 -5.27
CA THR A 51 3.59 7.94 -4.38
C THR A 51 3.53 7.52 -2.92
N GLY A 52 2.37 7.07 -2.43
CA GLY A 52 2.22 6.57 -1.06
C GLY A 52 3.13 5.38 -0.78
N LEU A 53 3.18 4.40 -1.69
CA LEU A 53 4.06 3.24 -1.58
C LEU A 53 5.54 3.64 -1.58
N THR A 54 5.96 4.60 -2.41
CA THR A 54 7.34 5.10 -2.41
C THR A 54 7.67 5.77 -1.07
N LEU A 55 6.80 6.63 -0.56
CA LEU A 55 6.97 7.35 0.71
C LEU A 55 7.09 6.41 1.92
N THR A 56 6.49 5.22 1.88
CA THR A 56 6.63 4.23 2.98
C THR A 56 7.70 3.17 2.72
N THR A 57 7.85 2.69 1.48
CA THR A 57 8.72 1.56 1.14
C THR A 57 10.18 1.98 1.02
N VAL A 58 10.47 3.18 0.50
CA VAL A 58 11.86 3.65 0.39
C VAL A 58 12.50 3.84 1.78
N PRO A 59 11.86 4.54 2.74
CA PRO A 59 12.38 4.62 4.10
C PRO A 59 12.54 3.25 4.76
N LEU A 60 11.58 2.35 4.54
CA LEU A 60 11.68 0.98 5.02
C LEU A 60 12.97 0.32 4.52
N LEU A 61 13.12 0.18 3.20
CA LEU A 61 14.20 -0.60 2.60
C LEU A 61 15.58 0.03 2.84
N VAL A 62 15.67 1.37 2.80
CA VAL A 62 16.95 2.07 2.86
C VAL A 62 17.41 2.32 4.29
N TRP A 63 16.48 2.47 5.25
CA TRP A 63 16.83 2.89 6.61
C TRP A 63 16.34 1.93 7.70
N MET A 64 15.08 1.48 7.64
CA MET A 64 14.52 0.64 8.72
C MET A 64 14.99 -0.81 8.64
N LEU A 65 15.01 -1.40 7.44
CA LEU A 65 15.36 -2.81 7.23
C LEU A 65 16.80 -3.12 7.65
N PRO A 66 17.83 -2.31 7.30
CA PRO A 66 19.20 -2.58 7.74
C PRO A 66 19.36 -2.52 9.27
N ARG A 67 18.52 -1.72 9.93
CA ARG A 67 18.55 -1.53 11.39
C ARG A 67 17.71 -2.56 12.14
N LEU A 68 16.88 -3.32 11.43
CA LEU A 68 15.94 -4.27 12.02
C LEU A 68 16.64 -5.28 12.95
N PHE A 69 17.74 -5.88 12.46
CA PHE A 69 18.46 -6.93 13.19
C PHE A 69 19.14 -6.43 14.47
N GLY A 70 19.48 -5.15 14.55
CA GLY A 70 20.05 -4.54 15.76
C GLY A 70 19.00 -4.15 16.81
N GLN A 71 17.71 -4.34 16.51
CA GLN A 71 16.60 -3.83 17.32
C GLN A 71 15.51 -4.87 17.56
N LEU A 72 15.80 -6.18 17.51
CA LEU A 72 14.79 -7.24 17.65
C LEU A 72 14.33 -7.46 19.10
N GLY A 73 13.77 -6.43 19.74
CA GLY A 73 13.22 -6.51 21.11
C GLY A 73 11.94 -5.70 21.29
N GLY A 74 11.02 -6.21 22.11
CA GLY A 74 9.79 -5.52 22.55
C GLY A 74 8.95 -4.93 21.40
N ALA A 75 8.66 -3.62 21.49
CA ALA A 75 7.86 -2.88 20.52
C ALA A 75 8.46 -2.88 19.09
N SER A 76 9.77 -3.10 18.95
CA SER A 76 10.42 -3.16 17.65
C SER A 76 10.13 -4.45 16.89
N ALA A 77 10.08 -5.58 17.60
CA ALA A 77 9.67 -6.85 17.01
C ALA A 77 8.20 -6.80 16.56
N LEU A 78 7.33 -6.19 17.38
CA LEU A 78 5.93 -5.97 17.01
C LEU A 78 5.80 -5.09 15.76
N HIS A 79 6.51 -3.95 15.71
CA HIS A 79 6.54 -3.07 14.55
C HIS A 79 6.96 -3.81 13.28
N ALA A 80 8.03 -4.60 13.36
CA ALA A 80 8.55 -5.37 12.24
C ALA A 80 7.57 -6.46 11.78
N PHE A 81 6.95 -7.17 12.72
CA PHE A 81 5.95 -8.18 12.44
C PHE A 81 4.75 -7.57 11.70
N LEU A 82 4.20 -6.47 12.21
CA LEU A 82 3.07 -5.76 11.58
C LEU A 82 3.44 -5.27 10.18
N GLY A 83 4.63 -4.67 10.02
CA GLY A 83 5.12 -4.25 8.71
C GLY A 83 5.25 -5.42 7.73
N LEU A 84 5.81 -6.55 8.16
CA LEU A 84 5.92 -7.74 7.33
C LEU A 84 4.55 -8.26 6.88
N GLN A 85 3.57 -8.32 7.79
CA GLN A 85 2.20 -8.72 7.45
C GLN A 85 1.55 -7.77 6.45
N ALA A 86 1.79 -6.45 6.57
CA ALA A 86 1.31 -5.48 5.60
C ALA A 86 1.83 -5.82 4.20
N TYR A 87 3.15 -5.97 4.03
CA TYR A 87 3.74 -6.27 2.71
C TYR A 87 3.35 -7.66 2.18
N ALA A 88 3.12 -8.64 3.06
CA ALA A 88 2.58 -9.95 2.67
C ALA A 88 1.16 -9.82 2.08
N LEU A 89 0.29 -9.01 2.70
CA LEU A 89 -1.07 -8.76 2.22
C LEU A 89 -1.10 -7.90 0.96
N LEU A 90 -0.14 -6.97 0.82
CA LEU A 90 0.07 -6.24 -0.41
C LEU A 90 0.51 -7.16 -1.56
N ALA A 91 1.45 -8.07 -1.32
CA ALA A 91 1.86 -9.10 -2.27
C ALA A 91 0.68 -9.99 -2.67
N PHE A 92 -0.16 -10.37 -1.69
CA PHE A 92 -1.40 -11.10 -1.94
C PHE A 92 -2.37 -10.30 -2.82
N ALA A 93 -2.56 -9.00 -2.56
CA ALA A 93 -3.38 -8.11 -3.38
C ALA A 93 -2.88 -8.06 -4.83
N PHE A 94 -1.56 -7.96 -5.04
CA PHE A 94 -0.96 -7.94 -6.37
C PHE A 94 -1.32 -9.18 -7.21
N THR A 95 -1.47 -10.36 -6.57
CA THR A 95 -1.91 -11.57 -7.29
C THR A 95 -3.30 -11.42 -7.92
N GLY A 96 -4.19 -10.64 -7.30
CA GLY A 96 -5.50 -10.28 -7.84
C GLY A 96 -5.41 -9.18 -8.91
N ILE A 97 -4.67 -8.10 -8.63
CA ILE A 97 -4.52 -6.95 -9.54
C ILE A 97 -4.03 -7.40 -10.91
N VAL A 98 -2.96 -8.20 -10.98
CA VAL A 98 -2.35 -8.61 -12.25
C VAL A 98 -3.34 -9.36 -13.13
N ARG A 99 -4.20 -10.19 -12.54
CA ARG A 99 -5.18 -10.99 -13.29
C ARG A 99 -6.35 -10.12 -13.77
N ILE A 100 -6.86 -9.23 -12.92
CA ILE A 100 -7.91 -8.27 -13.30
C ILE A 100 -7.40 -7.35 -14.42
N PHE A 101 -6.18 -6.84 -14.27
CA PHE A 101 -5.56 -5.96 -15.27
C PHE A 101 -5.38 -6.66 -16.62
N ARG A 102 -4.84 -7.90 -16.61
CA ARG A 102 -4.66 -8.68 -17.84
C ARG A 102 -5.97 -8.95 -18.55
N ALA A 103 -7.03 -9.28 -17.80
CA ALA A 103 -8.36 -9.50 -18.37
C ALA A 103 -8.93 -8.21 -19.00
N LYS A 104 -8.92 -7.09 -18.27
CA LYS A 104 -9.41 -5.80 -18.79
C LYS A 104 -8.62 -5.31 -20.01
N ARG A 105 -7.30 -5.54 -20.03
CA ARG A 105 -6.47 -5.19 -21.18
C ARG A 105 -6.75 -6.06 -22.41
N LYS A 106 -7.03 -7.36 -22.23
CA LYS A 106 -7.32 -8.30 -23.33
C LYS A 106 -8.59 -7.89 -24.09
N TYR A 107 -9.62 -7.43 -23.39
CA TYR A 107 -10.90 -7.04 -23.96
C TYR A 107 -11.04 -5.53 -24.21
N ASN A 108 -9.93 -4.78 -24.13
CA ASN A 108 -9.90 -3.33 -24.33
C ASN A 108 -10.93 -2.51 -23.50
N LEU A 109 -11.39 -3.06 -22.37
CA LEU A 109 -12.43 -2.48 -21.49
C LEU A 109 -12.02 -1.15 -20.82
N TYR A 110 -10.78 -0.70 -21.04
CA TYR A 110 -10.30 0.61 -20.57
C TYR A 110 -10.55 1.74 -21.59
N HIS A 111 -10.86 1.42 -22.85
CA HIS A 111 -11.19 2.36 -23.92
C HIS A 111 -12.64 2.20 -24.38
N ASP A 112 -13.05 0.97 -24.69
CA ASP A 112 -14.40 0.65 -25.16
C ASP A 112 -15.13 -0.09 -24.03
N TYR A 113 -15.89 0.66 -23.23
CA TYR A 113 -16.57 0.11 -22.06
C TYR A 113 -17.82 -0.65 -22.52
N ASP A 114 -17.64 -1.95 -22.80
CA ASP A 114 -18.72 -2.88 -23.12
C ASP A 114 -19.20 -3.57 -21.84
N GLU A 115 -20.44 -3.27 -21.43
CA GLU A 115 -21.05 -3.78 -20.21
C GLU A 115 -21.41 -5.27 -20.29
N ASP A 116 -21.69 -5.82 -21.47
CA ASP A 116 -22.05 -7.22 -21.67
C ASP A 116 -20.82 -8.13 -21.59
N VAL A 117 -19.69 -7.69 -22.15
CA VAL A 117 -18.38 -8.35 -21.96
C VAL A 117 -17.92 -8.23 -20.51
N LEU A 118 -18.28 -7.13 -19.84
CA LEU A 118 -18.02 -6.94 -18.42
C LEU A 118 -18.84 -7.93 -17.57
N LEU A 119 -20.14 -8.08 -17.83
CA LEU A 119 -20.98 -9.02 -17.08
C LEU A 119 -20.59 -10.48 -17.32
N SER A 120 -20.26 -10.86 -18.55
CA SER A 120 -19.89 -12.25 -18.89
C SER A 120 -18.51 -12.67 -18.36
N GLU A 121 -17.50 -11.77 -18.42
CA GLU A 121 -16.14 -12.10 -18.01
C GLU A 121 -15.79 -11.57 -16.61
N ILE A 122 -16.21 -10.35 -16.27
CA ILE A 122 -15.95 -9.70 -14.98
C ILE A 122 -17.00 -10.02 -13.92
N GLY A 123 -18.23 -10.39 -14.31
CA GLY A 123 -19.26 -10.95 -13.42
C GLY A 123 -19.16 -12.47 -13.24
N SER A 124 -18.16 -13.13 -13.85
CA SER A 124 -17.92 -14.55 -13.64
C SER A 124 -17.35 -14.84 -12.24
N ASP A 125 -17.69 -15.99 -11.66
CA ASP A 125 -17.18 -16.46 -10.34
C ASP A 125 -15.65 -16.34 -10.22
N ARG A 126 -14.95 -16.56 -11.34
CA ARG A 126 -13.49 -16.46 -11.39
C ARG A 126 -13.00 -15.04 -11.18
N MET A 127 -13.68 -14.02 -11.69
CA MET A 127 -13.26 -12.63 -11.52
C MET A 127 -13.64 -12.08 -10.14
N ASP A 128 -14.80 -12.45 -9.62
CA ASP A 128 -15.22 -12.09 -8.26
C ASP A 128 -14.24 -12.63 -7.22
N HIS A 129 -13.72 -13.83 -7.43
CA HIS A 129 -12.63 -14.38 -6.62
C HIS A 129 -11.38 -13.48 -6.62
N TRP A 130 -10.94 -12.98 -7.78
CA TRP A 130 -9.77 -12.09 -7.85
C TRP A 130 -10.03 -10.72 -7.24
N ARG A 131 -11.24 -10.18 -7.40
CA ARG A 131 -11.66 -8.93 -6.75
C ARG A 131 -11.70 -9.06 -5.24
N ASN A 132 -12.19 -10.19 -4.73
CA ASN A 132 -12.20 -10.46 -3.30
C ASN A 132 -10.78 -10.54 -2.73
N ARG A 133 -9.87 -11.26 -3.41
CA ARG A 133 -8.44 -11.30 -3.02
C ARG A 133 -7.79 -9.93 -3.01
N LEU A 134 -8.08 -9.11 -4.03
CA LEU A 134 -7.62 -7.72 -4.10
C LEU A 134 -8.11 -6.91 -2.89
N ARG A 135 -9.41 -6.94 -2.61
CA ARG A 135 -10.02 -6.20 -1.49
C ARG A 135 -9.46 -6.65 -0.14
N ILE A 136 -9.41 -7.96 0.10
CA ILE A 136 -8.84 -8.53 1.34
C ILE A 136 -7.37 -8.12 1.49
N GLY A 137 -6.58 -8.23 0.41
CA GLY A 137 -5.17 -7.86 0.45
C GLY A 137 -4.94 -6.37 0.70
N VAL A 138 -5.70 -5.49 0.05
CA VAL A 138 -5.58 -4.03 0.25
C VAL A 138 -6.07 -3.61 1.63
N PHE A 139 -7.22 -4.11 2.07
CA PHE A 139 -7.75 -3.81 3.40
C PHE A 139 -6.81 -4.32 4.50
N GLY A 140 -6.32 -5.54 4.34
CA GLY A 140 -5.31 -6.13 5.19
C GLY A 140 -4.02 -5.31 5.23
N TYR A 141 -3.49 -4.91 4.07
CA TYR A 141 -2.33 -4.02 3.98
C TYR A 141 -2.56 -2.74 4.78
N VAL A 142 -3.68 -2.04 4.56
CA VAL A 142 -3.97 -0.76 5.24
C VAL A 142 -4.06 -0.91 6.76
N ILE A 143 -4.72 -1.97 7.26
CA ILE A 143 -4.81 -2.21 8.71
C ILE A 143 -3.43 -2.46 9.31
N PHE A 144 -2.66 -3.40 8.75
CA PHE A 144 -1.35 -3.74 9.29
C PHE A 144 -0.36 -2.60 9.13
N TRP A 145 -0.47 -1.83 8.04
CA TRP A 145 0.28 -0.60 7.83
C TRP A 145 -0.05 0.44 8.91
N LEU A 146 -1.34 0.65 9.23
CA LEU A 146 -1.77 1.60 10.25
C LEU A 146 -1.29 1.18 11.65
N LEU A 147 -1.40 -0.11 11.98
CA LEU A 147 -0.90 -0.64 13.26
C LEU A 147 0.62 -0.47 13.35
N ALA A 148 1.37 -0.81 12.29
CA ALA A 148 2.80 -0.60 12.24
C ALA A 148 3.14 0.89 12.39
N TYR A 149 2.43 1.77 11.68
CA TYR A 149 2.59 3.22 11.78
C TYR A 149 2.42 3.73 13.22
N LEU A 150 1.33 3.32 13.91
CA LEU A 150 1.09 3.73 15.30
C LEU A 150 2.21 3.27 16.23
N VAL A 151 2.66 2.02 16.10
CA VAL A 151 3.80 1.51 16.89
C VAL A 151 5.08 2.29 16.54
N GLY A 152 5.30 2.61 15.26
CA GLY A 152 6.46 3.35 14.78
C GLY A 152 6.52 4.78 15.35
N ILE A 153 5.39 5.49 15.34
CA ILE A 153 5.26 6.83 15.92
C ILE A 153 5.42 6.78 17.44
N ALA A 154 4.81 5.80 18.12
CA ALA A 154 5.00 5.65 19.55
C ALA A 154 6.48 5.44 19.90
N ARG A 155 7.18 4.57 19.16
CA ARG A 155 8.62 4.35 19.32
C ARG A 155 9.44 5.60 19.06
N PHE A 156 9.12 6.36 18.00
CA PHE A 156 9.76 7.63 17.71
C PHE A 156 9.57 8.61 18.87
N ALA A 157 8.36 8.72 19.41
CA ALA A 157 8.08 9.62 20.52
C ALA A 157 8.85 9.23 21.79
N PHE A 158 8.85 7.96 22.17
CA PHE A 158 9.62 7.46 23.33
C PHE A 158 11.13 7.54 23.16
N ALA A 159 11.65 7.59 21.94
CA ALA A 159 13.10 7.64 21.72
C ALA A 159 13.66 9.08 21.70
N TYR A 160 12.84 10.07 21.32
CA TYR A 160 13.32 11.44 21.07
C TYR A 160 12.62 12.53 21.90
N PHE A 161 11.48 12.25 22.55
CA PHE A 161 10.75 13.25 23.36
C PHE A 161 10.60 12.88 24.84
N PHE A 162 10.71 11.60 25.20
CA PHE A 162 10.63 11.10 26.57
C PHE A 162 11.95 10.45 26.97
#